data_AF-A0A554NAF7-F1
#
_entry.id   AF-A0A554NAF7-F1
#
_cell.length_a   1.000
_cell.length_b   1.000
_cell.length_c   1.000
_cell.angle_alpha   90.00
_cell.angle_beta   90.00
_cell.angle_gamma   90.00
#
_symmetry.space_group_name_H-M   'P 1'
#
loop_
_entity.id
_entity.type
_entity.pdbx_description
1 polymer ?
#
loop_
_entity_poly.entity_id
_entity_poly.type
_entity_poly.pdbx_seq_one_letter_code
_entity_poly.pdbx_strand_id
1 'polypeptide(L)'
;MSYARGTIAALVDAVVPGTPGAEGVQADGALDIDLDETVETAFNELQEAPEGPVRSLGYETMPFAPVLALLLDIGALELVLRREREESLRSPKDAYAGGPFSRLGPEDRMRAVRLLEADGLFPALDERYPDVPFGIVAYLMQGAMFITAMAAYSDWGDDTERPQGWRQADYPGPAEGYAVHMGYEVEEFVENDYGGGDGAEEDDTDDGATAMAADGGDDSDPEAWFDDRSRSADEAGDAEGGADR
;
A
#
# COMPACT_ATOMS: atom_id res chain seq x y z
N MET A 1 -17.31 -12.56 16.46
CA MET A 1 -16.54 -11.62 15.62
C MET A 1 -16.61 -10.24 16.26
N SER A 2 -15.47 -9.53 16.37
CA SER A 2 -15.41 -8.17 16.92
C SER A 2 -16.02 -7.18 15.91
N TYR A 3 -16.40 -5.98 16.38
CA TYR A 3 -16.82 -4.90 15.47
C TYR A 3 -15.70 -4.56 14.47
N ALA A 4 -14.46 -4.45 14.95
CA ALA A 4 -13.30 -4.16 14.13
C ALA A 4 -13.10 -5.21 13.04
N ARG A 5 -13.08 -6.50 13.42
CA ARG A 5 -12.97 -7.63 12.50
C ARG A 5 -14.06 -7.64 11.44
N GLY A 6 -15.31 -7.40 11.83
CA GLY A 6 -16.42 -7.38 10.87
C GLY A 6 -16.36 -6.19 9.90
N THR A 7 -15.79 -5.05 10.29
CA THR A 7 -15.57 -3.92 9.39
C THR A 7 -14.36 -4.17 8.48
N ILE A 8 -13.28 -4.75 9.00
CA ILE A 8 -12.11 -5.19 8.23
C ILE A 8 -12.51 -6.27 7.22
N ALA A 9 -13.35 -7.23 7.59
CA ALA A 9 -13.92 -8.23 6.68
C ALA A 9 -14.60 -7.59 5.46
N ALA A 10 -15.33 -6.49 5.66
CA ALA A 10 -15.96 -5.76 4.56
C ALA A 10 -14.94 -5.04 3.67
N LEU A 11 -13.81 -4.59 4.22
CA LEU A 11 -12.70 -3.99 3.48
C LEU A 11 -11.98 -5.05 2.65
N VAL A 12 -11.48 -6.11 3.28
CA VAL A 12 -10.66 -7.13 2.60
C VAL A 12 -11.46 -7.86 1.51
N ASP A 13 -12.76 -8.10 1.70
CA ASP A 13 -13.65 -8.68 0.68
C ASP A 13 -13.89 -7.73 -0.51
N ALA A 14 -13.70 -6.42 -0.33
CA ALA A 14 -13.75 -5.46 -1.44
C ALA A 14 -12.42 -5.38 -2.20
N VAL A 15 -11.29 -5.55 -1.51
CA VAL A 15 -9.95 -5.54 -2.12
C VAL A 15 -9.69 -6.85 -2.88
N VAL A 16 -10.02 -7.98 -2.27
CA VAL A 16 -9.78 -9.32 -2.78
C VAL A 16 -11.10 -10.09 -2.77
N PRO A 17 -12.00 -9.81 -3.72
CA PRO A 17 -13.30 -10.48 -3.80
C PRO A 17 -13.15 -11.93 -4.26
N GLY A 18 -13.99 -12.82 -3.74
CA GLY A 18 -14.08 -14.19 -4.26
C GLY A 18 -14.65 -14.21 -5.69
N THR A 19 -14.06 -15.00 -6.59
CA THR A 19 -14.57 -15.17 -7.97
C THR A 19 -14.91 -16.64 -8.26
N PRO A 20 -15.97 -17.19 -7.63
CA PRO A 20 -16.35 -18.58 -7.83
C PRO A 20 -16.74 -18.83 -9.29
N GLY A 21 -16.04 -19.77 -9.93
CA GLY A 21 -16.31 -20.21 -11.31
C GLY A 21 -15.50 -19.49 -12.40
N ALA A 22 -14.56 -18.61 -12.05
CA ALA A 22 -13.60 -18.07 -13.00
C ALA A 22 -12.46 -19.10 -13.22
N GLU A 23 -12.41 -19.72 -14.40
CA GLU A 23 -11.34 -20.68 -14.74
C GLU A 23 -9.98 -19.97 -14.79
N GLY A 24 -9.01 -20.43 -13.99
CA GLY A 24 -7.65 -19.89 -13.95
C GLY A 24 -7.48 -18.55 -13.23
N VAL A 25 -8.50 -18.07 -12.51
CA VAL A 25 -8.47 -16.82 -11.72
C VAL A 25 -8.77 -17.17 -10.25
N GLN A 26 -8.49 -16.23 -9.35
CA GLN A 26 -8.66 -16.36 -7.90
C GLN A 26 -10.06 -16.83 -7.47
N ALA A 27 -10.21 -18.13 -7.21
CA ALA A 27 -11.47 -18.73 -6.78
C ALA A 27 -11.85 -18.31 -5.36
N ASP A 28 -10.92 -18.45 -4.40
CA ASP A 28 -11.11 -18.11 -2.99
C ASP A 28 -10.85 -16.61 -2.77
N GLY A 29 -11.78 -15.91 -2.12
CA GLY A 29 -11.65 -14.50 -1.77
C GLY A 29 -10.95 -14.29 -0.42
N ALA A 30 -10.81 -13.03 -0.01
CA ALA A 30 -10.19 -12.67 1.27
C ALA A 30 -10.74 -13.42 2.48
N LEU A 31 -12.06 -13.61 2.53
CA LEU A 31 -12.74 -14.24 3.67
C LEU A 31 -12.58 -15.76 3.69
N ASP A 32 -12.25 -16.37 2.56
CA ASP A 32 -12.02 -17.82 2.46
C ASP A 32 -10.63 -18.22 2.99
N ILE A 33 -9.74 -17.23 3.15
CA ILE A 33 -8.37 -17.38 3.67
C ILE A 33 -8.15 -16.60 4.98
N ASP A 34 -9.22 -16.25 5.69
CA ASP A 34 -9.20 -15.53 6.98
C ASP A 34 -8.38 -14.23 6.99
N LEU A 35 -8.35 -13.51 5.85
CA LEU A 35 -7.55 -12.30 5.70
C LEU A 35 -7.98 -11.17 6.65
N ASP A 36 -9.24 -11.19 7.10
CA ASP A 36 -9.76 -10.26 8.10
C ASP A 36 -9.08 -10.45 9.47
N GLU A 37 -8.77 -11.69 9.85
CA GLU A 37 -8.05 -12.01 11.09
C GLU A 37 -6.58 -11.62 11.00
N THR A 38 -5.95 -11.90 9.86
CA THR A 38 -4.55 -11.52 9.59
C THR A 38 -4.38 -10.01 9.68
N VAL A 39 -5.27 -9.25 9.02
CA VAL A 39 -5.23 -7.79 9.05
C VAL A 39 -5.55 -7.24 10.45
N GLU A 40 -6.56 -7.78 11.16
CA GLU A 40 -6.86 -7.36 12.55
C GLU A 40 -5.65 -7.60 13.47
N THR A 41 -5.00 -8.74 13.36
CA THR A 41 -3.82 -9.10 14.16
C THR A 41 -2.66 -8.17 13.86
N ALA A 42 -2.33 -7.96 12.59
CA ALA A 42 -1.25 -7.07 12.17
C ALA A 42 -1.42 -5.64 12.71
N PHE A 43 -2.65 -5.11 12.71
CA PHE A 43 -2.93 -3.77 13.26
C PHE A 43 -2.94 -3.73 14.79
N ASN A 44 -3.30 -4.81 15.46
CA ASN A 44 -3.27 -4.85 16.91
C ASN A 44 -1.85 -5.03 17.47
N GLU A 45 -0.97 -5.68 16.71
CA GLU A 45 0.42 -5.92 17.07
C GLU A 45 1.39 -4.84 16.59
N LEU A 46 0.91 -3.88 15.78
CA LEU A 46 1.71 -2.76 15.31
C LEU A 46 2.27 -1.96 16.51
N GLN A 47 3.59 -2.05 16.72
CA GLN A 47 4.28 -1.30 17.75
C GLN A 47 4.53 0.14 17.27
N GLU A 48 4.13 1.13 18.07
CA GLU A 48 4.63 2.49 17.88
C GLU A 48 6.10 2.59 18.31
N ALA A 49 6.82 3.52 17.70
CA ALA A 49 8.17 3.89 18.11
C ALA A 49 8.21 4.17 19.63
N PRO A 50 9.35 3.91 20.31
CA PRO A 50 9.47 4.05 21.76
C PRO A 50 9.18 5.46 22.30
N GLU A 51 9.16 6.50 21.45
CA GLU A 51 8.84 7.89 21.80
C GLU A 51 7.45 8.33 21.31
N GLY A 52 6.62 7.38 20.84
CA GLY A 52 5.31 7.66 20.29
C GLY A 52 4.33 8.26 21.30
N PRO A 53 3.38 9.08 20.84
CA PRO A 53 2.39 9.74 21.69
C PRO A 53 1.55 8.72 22.48
N VAL A 54 1.37 7.49 21.99
CA VAL A 54 0.59 6.47 22.68
C VAL A 54 1.35 5.83 23.85
N ARG A 55 2.66 5.66 23.72
CA ARG A 55 3.49 5.14 24.83
C ARG A 55 3.51 6.12 26.01
N SER A 56 3.43 7.42 25.73
CA SER A 56 3.29 8.46 26.75
C SER A 56 1.99 8.35 27.57
N LEU A 57 0.97 7.67 27.03
CA LEU A 57 -0.29 7.34 27.71
C LEU A 57 -0.25 6.02 28.48
N GLY A 58 0.90 5.32 28.51
CA GLY A 58 1.11 4.10 29.29
C GLY A 58 0.69 2.80 28.59
N TYR A 59 0.44 2.83 27.27
CA TYR A 59 0.16 1.64 26.47
C TYR A 59 1.45 1.13 25.79
N GLU A 60 1.74 -0.16 25.91
CA GLU A 60 2.87 -0.80 25.22
C GLU A 60 2.57 -1.02 23.72
N THR A 61 1.32 -1.31 23.39
CA THR A 61 0.77 -1.39 22.03
C THR A 61 -0.63 -0.79 22.00
N MET A 62 -0.96 -0.06 20.95
CA MET A 62 -2.33 0.40 20.70
C MET A 62 -3.01 -0.61 19.77
N PRO A 63 -4.20 -1.13 20.12
CA PRO A 63 -4.97 -1.90 19.15
C PRO A 63 -5.47 -0.93 18.07
N PHE A 64 -4.83 -0.91 16.90
CA PHE A 64 -5.24 -0.01 15.81
C PHE A 64 -6.41 -0.54 15.00
N ALA A 65 -6.77 -1.83 15.11
CA ALA A 65 -7.89 -2.38 14.34
C ALA A 65 -9.24 -1.68 14.64
N PRO A 66 -9.61 -1.35 15.89
CA PRO A 66 -10.78 -0.51 16.19
C PRO A 66 -10.69 0.90 15.59
N VAL A 67 -9.50 1.50 15.57
CA VAL A 67 -9.28 2.84 15.00
C VAL A 67 -9.52 2.79 13.49
N LEU A 68 -8.94 1.80 12.81
CA LEU A 68 -9.18 1.55 11.39
C LEU A 68 -10.68 1.37 11.09
N ALA A 69 -11.38 0.56 11.88
CA ALA A 69 -12.81 0.32 11.69
C ALA A 69 -13.66 1.59 11.87
N LEU A 70 -13.28 2.49 12.78
CA LEU A 70 -13.93 3.79 12.94
C LEU A 70 -13.66 4.73 11.75
N LEU A 71 -12.43 4.76 11.26
CA LEU A 71 -12.05 5.57 10.10
C LEU A 71 -12.83 5.16 8.85
N LEU A 72 -12.95 3.86 8.61
CA LEU A 72 -13.75 3.30 7.51
C LEU A 72 -15.22 3.73 7.60
N ASP A 73 -15.81 3.67 8.79
CA ASP A 73 -17.17 4.13 9.03
C ASP A 73 -17.34 5.64 8.78
N ILE A 74 -16.35 6.45 9.16
CA ILE A 74 -16.34 7.90 8.87
C ILE A 74 -16.31 8.13 7.36
N GLY A 75 -15.45 7.43 6.62
CA GLY A 75 -15.39 7.53 5.16
C GLY A 75 -16.71 7.13 4.49
N ALA A 76 -17.37 6.09 5.02
CA ALA A 76 -18.68 5.67 4.54
C ALA A 76 -19.77 6.70 4.82
N LEU A 77 -19.76 7.32 6.00
CA LEU A 77 -20.69 8.39 6.35
C LEU A 77 -20.49 9.60 5.43
N GLU A 78 -19.23 9.99 5.18
CA GLU A 78 -18.90 11.09 4.27
C GLU A 78 -19.45 10.83 2.87
N LEU A 79 -19.20 9.63 2.31
CA LEU A 79 -19.74 9.22 1.01
C LEU A 79 -21.29 9.31 0.95
N VAL A 80 -21.96 8.85 2.02
CA VAL A 80 -23.42 8.89 2.13
C VAL A 80 -23.94 10.32 2.22
N LEU A 81 -23.26 11.19 2.98
CA LEU A 81 -23.63 12.60 3.15
C LEU A 81 -23.42 13.40 1.87
N ARG A 82 -22.36 13.13 1.12
CA ARG A 82 -22.08 13.74 -0.20
C ARG A 82 -23.03 13.27 -1.30
N ARG A 83 -23.76 12.17 -1.09
CA ARG A 83 -24.63 11.53 -2.09
C ARG A 83 -23.89 11.07 -3.35
N GLU A 84 -22.62 10.71 -3.19
CA GLU A 84 -21.74 10.21 -4.28
C GLU A 84 -21.78 8.68 -4.41
N ARG A 85 -22.59 8.04 -3.57
CA ARG A 85 -22.86 6.61 -3.58
C ARG A 85 -23.68 6.23 -4.82
N GLU A 86 -23.28 5.16 -5.48
CA GLU A 86 -24.00 4.63 -6.64
C GLU A 86 -25.04 3.58 -6.27
N GLU A 87 -24.83 2.87 -5.17
CA GLU A 87 -25.72 1.79 -4.77
C GLU A 87 -26.62 2.13 -3.58
N SER A 88 -27.64 1.30 -3.36
CA SER A 88 -28.40 1.37 -2.11
C SER A 88 -27.61 0.69 -0.99
N LEU A 89 -27.78 1.18 0.25
CA LEU A 89 -27.22 0.51 1.42
C LEU A 89 -27.72 -0.94 1.48
N ARG A 90 -26.79 -1.87 1.59
CA ARG A 90 -27.05 -3.30 1.66
C ARG A 90 -27.24 -3.72 3.11
N SER A 91 -27.99 -4.80 3.33
CA SER A 91 -27.92 -5.48 4.61
C SER A 91 -26.52 -6.10 4.75
N PRO A 92 -25.85 -5.94 5.89
CA PRO A 92 -24.51 -6.52 6.07
C PRO A 92 -24.60 -8.04 5.96
N LYS A 93 -23.58 -8.67 5.34
CA LYS A 93 -23.41 -10.12 5.36
C LYS A 93 -23.18 -10.58 6.81
N ASP A 94 -23.45 -11.84 7.11
CA ASP A 94 -23.22 -12.41 8.46
C ASP A 94 -21.76 -12.28 8.93
N ALA A 95 -20.82 -12.27 7.98
CA ALA A 95 -19.39 -12.07 8.21
C ALA A 95 -18.98 -10.60 8.44
N TYR A 96 -19.91 -9.63 8.37
CA TYR A 96 -19.59 -8.22 8.51
C TYR A 96 -20.14 -7.62 9.81
N ALA A 97 -19.58 -6.47 10.17
CA ALA A 97 -20.13 -5.62 11.21
C ALA A 97 -21.41 -4.89 10.75
N GLY A 98 -22.15 -4.35 11.72
CA GLY A 98 -23.38 -3.59 11.46
C GLY A 98 -23.16 -2.11 11.07
N GLY A 99 -21.90 -1.66 10.97
CA GLY A 99 -21.52 -0.26 10.74
C GLY A 99 -21.82 0.25 9.32
N PRO A 100 -21.90 1.58 9.11
CA PRO A 100 -22.02 2.23 7.81
C PRO A 100 -21.16 1.64 6.69
N PHE A 101 -19.86 1.41 6.94
CA PHE A 101 -18.94 0.94 5.91
C PHE A 101 -19.28 -0.46 5.40
N SER A 102 -19.60 -1.37 6.32
CA SER A 102 -20.01 -2.74 5.99
C SER A 102 -21.30 -2.82 5.17
N ARG A 103 -22.13 -1.76 5.19
CA ARG A 103 -23.38 -1.67 4.42
C ARG A 103 -23.19 -1.11 3.01
N LEU A 104 -22.02 -0.58 2.67
CA LEU A 104 -21.73 -0.13 1.32
C LEU A 104 -21.56 -1.32 0.36
N GLY A 105 -21.82 -1.08 -0.92
CA GLY A 105 -21.42 -1.99 -2.00
C GLY A 105 -19.90 -2.04 -2.15
N PRO A 106 -19.33 -3.08 -2.80
CA PRO A 106 -17.88 -3.24 -2.94
C PRO A 106 -17.20 -2.02 -3.57
N GLU A 107 -17.78 -1.45 -4.63
CA GLU A 107 -17.23 -0.25 -5.28
C GLU A 107 -17.33 1.00 -4.40
N ASP A 108 -18.48 1.19 -3.73
CA ASP A 108 -18.68 2.29 -2.79
C ASP A 108 -17.73 2.21 -1.59
N ARG A 109 -17.32 1.00 -1.15
CA ARG A 109 -16.28 0.84 -0.11
C ARG A 109 -14.94 1.39 -0.58
N MET A 110 -14.53 1.08 -1.80
CA MET A 110 -13.28 1.61 -2.37
C MET A 110 -13.35 3.13 -2.56
N ARG A 111 -14.52 3.68 -2.91
CA ARG A 111 -14.74 5.14 -2.95
C ARG A 111 -14.64 5.78 -1.57
N ALA A 112 -15.23 5.16 -0.55
CA ALA A 112 -15.12 5.63 0.83
C ALA A 112 -13.66 5.64 1.31
N VAL A 113 -12.84 4.65 0.94
CA VAL A 113 -11.40 4.65 1.23
C VAL A 113 -10.68 5.81 0.51
N ARG A 114 -10.94 6.02 -0.79
CA ARG A 114 -10.32 7.14 -1.54
C ARG A 114 -10.69 8.52 -1.01
N LEU A 115 -11.93 8.67 -0.52
CA LEU A 115 -12.39 9.90 0.14
C LEU A 115 -11.66 10.19 1.46
N LEU A 116 -11.16 9.16 2.13
CA LEU A 116 -10.34 9.35 3.32
C LEU A 116 -8.92 9.79 2.93
N GLU A 117 -8.33 9.15 1.91
CA GLU A 117 -6.93 9.34 1.49
C GLU A 117 -6.68 10.60 0.64
N ALA A 118 -7.06 10.56 -0.65
CA ALA A 118 -6.58 11.51 -1.66
C ALA A 118 -7.51 12.71 -1.86
N ASP A 119 -8.83 12.47 -1.79
CA ASP A 119 -9.84 13.42 -2.26
C ASP A 119 -10.65 14.07 -1.11
N GLY A 120 -10.25 13.88 0.15
CA GLY A 120 -11.13 14.31 1.25
C GLY A 120 -10.49 14.51 2.62
N LEU A 121 -10.97 13.74 3.59
CA LEU A 121 -11.03 14.17 4.99
C LEU A 121 -9.64 14.37 5.63
N PHE A 122 -8.65 13.51 5.34
CA PHE A 122 -7.34 13.63 5.99
C PHE A 122 -6.54 14.83 5.52
N PRO A 123 -6.38 15.12 4.21
CA PRO A 123 -5.76 16.36 3.77
C PRO A 123 -6.43 17.61 4.35
N ALA A 124 -7.77 17.64 4.41
CA ALA A 124 -8.51 18.76 4.96
C ALA A 124 -8.35 18.91 6.50
N LEU A 125 -8.22 17.81 7.22
CA LEU A 125 -7.97 17.81 8.66
C LEU A 125 -6.53 18.18 8.99
N ASP A 126 -5.56 17.71 8.20
CA ASP A 126 -4.14 18.03 8.34
C ASP A 126 -3.89 19.53 8.12
N GLU A 127 -4.49 20.12 7.08
CA GLU A 127 -4.44 21.57 6.85
C GLU A 127 -5.06 22.37 8.00
N ARG A 128 -6.15 21.86 8.60
CA ARG A 128 -6.89 22.56 9.66
C ARG A 128 -6.24 22.40 11.04
N TYR A 129 -5.56 21.29 11.29
CA TYR A 129 -4.96 20.94 12.58
C TYR A 129 -3.57 20.32 12.37
N PRO A 130 -2.57 21.13 11.97
CA PRO A 130 -1.23 20.64 11.62
C PRO A 130 -0.48 20.02 12.80
N ASP A 131 -0.90 20.30 14.03
CA ASP A 131 -0.31 19.75 15.26
C ASP A 131 -0.84 18.34 15.60
N VAL A 132 -1.84 17.84 14.89
CA VAL A 132 -2.40 16.50 15.09
C VAL A 132 -1.73 15.54 14.10
N PRO A 133 -1.16 14.40 14.56
CA PRO A 133 -0.41 13.49 13.69
C PRO A 133 -1.35 12.61 12.83
N PHE A 134 -2.10 13.22 11.92
CA PHE A 134 -2.95 12.50 10.97
C PHE A 134 -2.15 11.60 10.01
N GLY A 135 -0.83 11.78 9.94
CA GLY A 135 0.07 10.86 9.25
C GLY A 135 -0.07 9.40 9.72
N ILE A 136 -0.34 9.15 11.01
CA ILE A 136 -0.60 7.79 11.51
C ILE A 136 -1.88 7.24 10.87
N VAL A 137 -2.92 8.06 10.76
CA VAL A 137 -4.22 7.64 10.20
C VAL A 137 -4.12 7.31 8.71
N ALA A 138 -3.41 8.13 7.93
CA ALA A 138 -3.12 7.84 6.52
C ALA A 138 -2.26 6.58 6.38
N TYR A 139 -1.26 6.41 7.25
CA TYR A 139 -0.43 5.21 7.31
C TYR A 139 -1.25 3.95 7.60
N LEU A 140 -2.24 4.01 8.51
CA LEU A 140 -3.11 2.86 8.81
C LEU A 140 -3.96 2.46 7.58
N MET A 141 -4.50 3.43 6.85
CA MET A 141 -5.31 3.14 5.65
C MET A 141 -4.47 2.52 4.53
N GLN A 142 -3.33 3.13 4.22
CA GLN A 142 -2.40 2.61 3.22
C GLN A 142 -1.84 1.24 3.65
N GLY A 143 -1.51 1.10 4.93
CA GLY A 143 -1.08 -0.15 5.53
C GLY A 143 -2.12 -1.24 5.40
N ALA A 144 -3.42 -0.92 5.53
CA ALA A 144 -4.47 -1.92 5.46
C ALA A 144 -4.59 -2.49 4.05
N MET A 145 -4.54 -1.62 3.03
CA MET A 145 -4.52 -2.02 1.63
C MET A 145 -3.26 -2.84 1.31
N PHE A 146 -2.10 -2.40 1.79
CA PHE A 146 -0.82 -3.06 1.56
C PHE A 146 -0.75 -4.44 2.21
N ILE A 147 -1.08 -4.54 3.51
CA ILE A 147 -1.09 -5.82 4.25
C ILE A 147 -2.08 -6.78 3.61
N THR A 148 -3.27 -6.31 3.22
CA THR A 148 -4.28 -7.14 2.53
C THR A 148 -3.71 -7.71 1.23
N ALA A 149 -3.10 -6.88 0.38
CA ALA A 149 -2.52 -7.34 -0.87
C ALA A 149 -1.33 -8.29 -0.64
N MET A 150 -0.44 -7.96 0.29
CA MET A 150 0.71 -8.80 0.63
C MET A 150 0.27 -10.14 1.20
N ALA A 151 -0.63 -10.17 2.17
CA ALA A 151 -1.09 -11.43 2.76
C ALA A 151 -1.91 -12.29 1.78
N ALA A 152 -2.59 -11.70 0.80
CA ALA A 152 -3.27 -12.46 -0.25
C ALA A 152 -2.31 -13.07 -1.30
N TYR A 153 -1.24 -12.35 -1.67
CA TYR A 153 -0.40 -12.72 -2.83
C TYR A 153 1.04 -13.11 -2.51
N SER A 154 1.52 -12.82 -1.31
CA SER A 154 2.90 -13.07 -0.86
C SER A 154 2.95 -13.86 0.44
N ASP A 155 4.13 -14.34 0.79
CA ASP A 155 4.39 -15.20 1.95
C ASP A 155 4.40 -14.39 3.24
N TRP A 156 3.23 -13.88 3.62
CA TRP A 156 3.00 -13.13 4.85
C TRP A 156 2.03 -13.93 5.72
N GLY A 157 2.49 -15.08 6.22
CA GLY A 157 1.70 -16.02 7.01
C GLY A 157 2.55 -17.16 7.56
N ASP A 158 1.95 -18.04 8.36
CA ASP A 158 2.62 -19.20 8.98
C ASP A 158 3.24 -20.11 7.90
N ASP A 159 4.50 -20.54 8.11
CA ASP A 159 5.42 -21.19 7.16
C ASP A 159 4.95 -22.56 6.58
N THR A 160 3.70 -22.94 6.82
CA THR A 160 3.21 -24.31 6.61
C THR A 160 2.47 -24.53 5.29
N GLU A 161 1.94 -23.49 4.63
CA GLU A 161 1.26 -23.62 3.32
C GLU A 161 1.61 -22.50 2.36
N ARG A 162 1.79 -22.85 1.08
CA ARG A 162 2.11 -21.86 0.01
C ARG A 162 0.97 -20.82 -0.11
N PRO A 163 1.30 -19.51 -0.17
CA PRO A 163 0.33 -18.45 -0.38
C PRO A 163 -0.55 -18.72 -1.59
N GLN A 164 -1.79 -18.23 -1.54
CA GLN A 164 -2.75 -18.45 -2.62
C GLN A 164 -2.21 -17.97 -3.98
N GLY A 165 -1.57 -16.80 -4.02
CA GLY A 165 -0.91 -16.28 -5.22
C GLY A 165 0.15 -17.22 -5.80
N TRP A 166 0.91 -17.90 -4.94
CA TRP A 166 1.93 -18.86 -5.38
C TRP A 166 1.30 -20.13 -5.97
N ARG A 167 0.21 -20.61 -5.37
CA ARG A 167 -0.54 -21.77 -5.90
C ARG A 167 -1.18 -21.46 -7.24
N GLN A 168 -1.71 -20.25 -7.43
CA GLN A 168 -2.33 -19.82 -8.69
C GLN A 168 -1.31 -19.60 -9.81
N ALA A 169 -0.16 -19.02 -9.49
CA ALA A 169 0.90 -18.78 -10.47
C ALA A 169 1.71 -20.05 -10.82
N ASP A 170 1.38 -21.20 -10.22
CA ASP A 170 2.22 -22.41 -10.20
C ASP A 170 3.69 -22.05 -9.88
N TYR A 171 3.87 -21.16 -8.91
CA TYR A 171 5.18 -20.62 -8.59
C TYR A 171 6.08 -21.78 -8.15
N PRO A 172 7.19 -22.05 -8.87
CA PRO A 172 8.02 -23.22 -8.60
C PRO A 172 8.76 -23.14 -7.25
N GLY A 173 8.67 -21.99 -6.58
CA GLY A 173 9.50 -21.62 -5.45
C GLY A 173 10.73 -20.85 -5.91
N PRO A 174 11.60 -20.44 -4.97
CA PRO A 174 12.87 -19.81 -5.29
C PRO A 174 13.69 -20.71 -6.23
N ALA A 175 14.38 -20.13 -7.21
CA ALA A 175 15.25 -20.88 -8.10
C ALA A 175 16.39 -21.58 -7.31
N GLU A 176 16.84 -22.73 -7.80
CA GLU A 176 17.98 -23.43 -7.23
C GLU A 176 19.22 -22.51 -7.27
N GLY A 177 19.81 -22.20 -6.11
CA GLY A 177 20.89 -21.22 -5.98
C GLY A 177 20.47 -19.82 -5.52
N TYR A 178 19.18 -19.53 -5.32
CA TYR A 178 18.72 -18.26 -4.76
C TYR A 178 19.35 -17.95 -3.38
N ALA A 179 19.54 -18.99 -2.55
CA ALA A 179 20.24 -18.86 -1.26
C ALA A 179 21.68 -18.37 -1.39
N VAL A 180 22.36 -18.65 -2.51
CA VAL A 180 23.75 -18.20 -2.77
C VAL A 180 23.81 -16.71 -3.07
N HIS A 181 22.70 -16.11 -3.51
CA HIS A 181 22.59 -14.67 -3.79
C HIS A 181 22.07 -13.85 -2.61
N MET A 182 21.60 -14.48 -1.53
CA MET A 182 21.14 -13.81 -0.29
C MET A 182 22.30 -13.37 0.62
N GLY A 183 23.55 -13.60 0.19
CA GLY A 183 24.75 -13.36 0.98
C GLY A 183 25.10 -14.54 1.88
N TYR A 184 26.36 -14.61 2.29
CA TYR A 184 26.81 -15.58 3.29
C TYR A 184 26.37 -15.10 4.67
N GLU A 185 25.84 -16.00 5.49
CA GLU A 185 25.65 -15.75 6.91
C GLU A 185 27.03 -15.49 7.53
N VAL A 186 27.27 -14.25 7.97
CA VAL A 186 28.54 -13.87 8.58
C VAL A 186 28.45 -14.20 10.06
N GLU A 187 29.30 -15.10 10.56
CA GLU A 187 29.31 -15.53 11.97
C GLU A 187 29.58 -14.36 12.94
N GLU A 188 30.23 -13.31 12.45
CA GLU A 188 30.53 -12.09 13.19
C GLU A 188 30.49 -10.89 12.23
N PHE A 189 29.66 -9.89 12.55
CA PHE A 189 29.74 -8.59 11.90
C PHE A 189 30.94 -7.84 12.48
N VAL A 190 32.01 -7.72 11.70
CA VAL A 190 33.08 -6.78 12.01
C VAL A 190 32.62 -5.41 11.52
N GLU A 191 32.26 -4.52 12.45
CA GLU A 191 32.08 -3.10 12.14
C GLU A 191 33.35 -2.59 11.46
N ASN A 192 33.21 -2.13 10.22
CA ASN A 192 34.30 -1.51 9.50
C ASN A 192 34.27 -0.02 9.85
N ASP A 193 35.41 0.54 10.26
CA ASP A 193 35.60 1.94 10.69
C ASP A 193 35.40 2.99 9.55
N TYR A 194 34.63 2.67 8.51
CA TYR A 194 34.18 3.67 7.53
C TYR A 194 33.06 4.51 8.15
N GLY A 195 33.46 5.40 9.05
CA GLY A 195 32.57 6.32 9.74
C GLY A 195 33.17 7.02 10.96
N GLY A 196 34.45 6.79 11.29
CA GLY A 196 35.19 7.59 12.28
C GLY A 196 35.65 8.93 11.70
N GLY A 197 34.72 9.76 11.23
CA GLY A 197 34.98 11.15 10.86
C GLY A 197 35.14 12.02 12.10
N ASP A 198 36.13 11.72 12.94
CA ASP A 198 36.57 12.61 14.00
C ASP A 198 37.43 13.72 13.39
N GLY A 199 37.03 14.98 13.62
CA GLY A 199 37.90 16.15 13.54
C GLY A 199 38.35 16.58 12.14
N ALA A 200 37.56 17.45 11.51
CA ALA A 200 38.17 18.48 10.65
C ALA A 200 38.99 19.41 11.55
N GLU A 201 40.27 19.10 11.74
CA GLU A 201 41.24 20.08 12.19
C GLU A 201 41.41 21.12 11.07
N GLU A 202 41.01 22.35 11.36
CA GLU A 202 41.35 23.53 10.55
C GLU A 202 42.87 23.72 10.62
N ASP A 203 43.59 23.30 9.58
CA ASP A 203 45.01 23.65 9.39
C ASP A 203 45.11 24.82 8.42
N ASP A 204 45.26 26.02 9.00
CA ASP A 204 45.73 27.22 8.33
C ASP A 204 47.17 26.98 7.84
N THR A 205 47.37 26.64 6.56
CA THR A 205 48.60 27.03 5.87
C THR A 205 48.38 27.49 4.43
N ASP A 206 48.95 28.67 4.22
CA ASP A 206 49.10 29.47 3.01
C ASP A 206 50.11 28.84 2.02
N ASP A 207 50.07 29.37 0.79
CA ASP A 207 51.04 29.25 -0.31
C ASP A 207 51.02 28.02 -1.24
N GLY A 208 50.72 28.28 -2.52
CA GLY A 208 51.38 27.57 -3.63
C GLY A 208 50.55 27.32 -4.89
N ALA A 209 50.44 28.32 -5.75
CA ALA A 209 49.86 28.27 -7.09
C ALA A 209 50.18 27.00 -7.92
N THR A 210 49.17 26.44 -8.61
CA THR A 210 49.38 25.95 -9.98
C THR A 210 48.11 26.16 -10.81
N ALA A 211 48.28 26.91 -11.89
CA ALA A 211 47.25 27.25 -12.86
C ALA A 211 46.78 26.02 -13.64
N MET A 212 45.46 25.87 -13.81
CA MET A 212 44.87 25.14 -14.93
C MET A 212 43.83 26.02 -15.60
N ALA A 213 44.02 26.19 -16.89
CA ALA A 213 43.29 27.08 -17.77
C ALA A 213 41.84 26.63 -17.97
N ALA A 214 40.99 27.62 -18.14
CA ALA A 214 39.65 27.48 -18.68
C ALA A 214 39.69 27.14 -20.18
N ASP A 215 38.94 26.12 -20.56
CA ASP A 215 38.36 25.86 -21.89
C ASP A 215 37.31 24.76 -21.64
N GLY A 216 36.03 24.81 -22.01
CA GLY A 216 35.26 25.69 -22.85
C GLY A 216 34.08 24.84 -23.34
N GLY A 217 32.85 25.20 -22.95
CA GLY A 217 31.58 24.85 -23.61
C GLY A 217 31.11 23.39 -23.61
N ASP A 218 29.98 23.13 -22.94
CA ASP A 218 28.87 22.42 -23.59
C ASP A 218 27.54 22.79 -22.90
N ASP A 219 26.70 23.54 -23.62
CA ASP A 219 25.32 23.85 -23.26
C ASP A 219 24.46 22.62 -23.60
N SER A 220 24.12 21.82 -22.59
CA SER A 220 23.10 20.77 -22.72
C SER A 220 21.87 21.15 -21.91
N ASP A 221 20.90 21.69 -22.66
CA ASP A 221 19.54 22.05 -22.27
C ASP A 221 18.71 20.78 -21.97
N PRO A 222 18.15 20.58 -20.76
CA PRO A 222 17.50 19.32 -20.37
C PRO A 222 16.02 19.15 -20.80
N GLU A 223 15.44 20.01 -21.66
CA GLU A 223 13.99 20.00 -21.95
C GLU A 223 13.57 19.41 -23.32
N ALA A 224 14.13 18.27 -23.75
CA ALA A 224 13.78 17.67 -25.06
C ALA A 224 13.31 16.20 -25.06
N TRP A 225 12.86 15.65 -23.92
CA TRP A 225 12.56 14.21 -23.81
C TRP A 225 11.09 13.79 -23.75
N PHE A 226 10.12 14.71 -23.85
CA PHE A 226 8.70 14.38 -23.68
C PHE A 226 7.76 14.88 -24.79
N ASP A 227 8.10 14.67 -26.07
CA ASP A 227 7.16 15.04 -27.15
C ASP A 227 7.12 14.07 -28.35
N ASP A 228 7.10 12.75 -28.11
CA ASP A 228 6.84 11.80 -29.20
C ASP A 228 6.14 10.50 -28.75
N ARG A 229 4.88 10.60 -28.29
CA ARG A 229 4.00 9.41 -28.12
C ARG A 229 2.54 9.58 -28.54
N SER A 230 2.19 10.62 -29.29
CA SER A 230 0.83 10.81 -29.79
C SER A 230 0.81 10.90 -31.31
N ARG A 231 1.00 9.77 -32.01
CA ARG A 231 0.58 9.54 -33.42
C ARG A 231 0.92 8.11 -33.86
N SER A 232 -0.03 7.19 -33.77
CA SER A 232 -0.18 6.01 -34.66
C SER A 232 -1.21 5.01 -34.11
N ALA A 233 -2.50 5.27 -34.34
CA ALA A 233 -3.54 4.24 -34.32
C ALA A 233 -4.84 4.73 -34.99
N ASP A 234 -4.75 5.31 -36.18
CA ASP A 234 -5.90 5.58 -37.05
C ASP A 234 -5.47 5.27 -38.48
N GLU A 235 -5.40 3.99 -38.85
CA GLU A 235 -5.42 3.50 -40.25
C GLU A 235 -5.38 1.96 -40.29
N ALA A 236 -6.56 1.34 -40.29
CA ALA A 236 -6.87 0.02 -40.90
C ALA A 236 -8.30 -0.39 -40.48
N GLY A 237 -9.29 -0.61 -41.34
CA GLY A 237 -9.32 -0.55 -42.79
C GLY A 237 -10.76 -0.81 -43.25
N ASP A 238 -11.21 0.01 -44.20
CA ASP A 238 -12.37 -0.28 -45.03
C ASP A 238 -11.97 -1.31 -46.08
N ALA A 239 -12.64 -2.47 -46.08
CA ALA A 239 -12.66 -3.40 -47.18
C ALA A 239 -14.10 -3.87 -47.41
N GLU A 240 -14.86 -3.03 -48.10
CA GLU A 240 -16.13 -3.42 -48.73
C GLU A 240 -15.84 -4.42 -49.86
N GLY A 241 -16.21 -5.69 -49.62
CA GLY A 241 -16.34 -6.71 -50.65
C GLY A 241 -17.79 -6.84 -51.07
N GLY A 242 -18.16 -6.23 -52.20
CA GLY A 242 -19.38 -6.57 -52.92
C GLY A 242 -19.12 -7.68 -53.95
N ALA A 243 -20.00 -8.69 -54.01
CA ALA A 243 -20.69 -9.15 -55.24
C ALA A 243 -21.34 -10.55 -55.08
N ASP A 244 -22.65 -10.58 -55.35
CA ASP A 244 -23.44 -11.59 -56.07
C ASP A 244 -23.35 -13.09 -55.71
N ARG A 245 -24.47 -13.63 -55.17
CA ARG A 245 -25.45 -14.42 -55.95
C ARG A 245 -26.68 -14.80 -55.14
#